data_AF-A0A8B9ABJ4-F1
#
_entry.id   AF-A0A8B9ABJ4-F1
#
_cell.length_a   1.000
_cell.length_b   1.000
_cell.length_c   1.000
_cell.angle_alpha   90.00
_cell.angle_beta   90.00
_cell.angle_gamma   90.00
#
_symmetry.space_group_name_H-M   'P 1'
#
loop_
_entity.id
_entity.type
_entity.pdbx_description
1 polymer ?
#
loop_
_entity_poly.entity_id
_entity_poly.type
_entity_poly.pdbx_seq_one_letter_code
_entity_poly.pdbx_strand_id
1 'polypeptide(L)'
;MARIVGRALPLATRFLVRPPPPPIAAALRWRRRRPPGGPTASPHLSASVLCSPFSSDSQRRGFHVSSRCSRSPVPFGGFFGSLRGFRKTRRRLAAKKQGPKEKQLELDVNISIEEEMPNDPEVLSIAEMLKLNIPMAMKIAFDGLKDSEYKTRESSIDDVGKFEKIELSVLLCNDDYIQKLNKDWRGEDHATDVLSMSQHIPELDLPILMLGDIVISVETAARQAKERGHTLLDEIRILMVHGLLHLLGFDHEINDEAEAEMQKEEELVLKSLGWKGKGLIKSAYDTVSDGRLQAENSDGAVIKSLKKAGSLRFYRPKFSYIFCDMDGTLLNSTSQITPMTAEAIREAISRGVNIVIATGKTRPAAITALKMVGLAGKHGVVSEFSPGIFVQGLLVYGRQGREICRRNLDQDVCREACLYSLKHEVPLIAFCQDRCFTLFEHPLVDSVHTVYHEPKAEVMPSVEHLLAAAEVQVMAIGDGENDVEMLQLASLGVALANGSEKAKAVANVIGATNDEDGVAKAIYEYAF
;
A
#
# COMPACT_ATOMS: atom_id res chain seq x y z
N MET A 1 53.79 -44.75 2.14
CA MET A 1 53.16 -45.97 2.70
C MET A 1 51.69 -45.61 2.97
N ALA A 2 50.66 -46.31 2.49
CA ALA A 2 50.28 -47.72 2.78
C ALA A 2 50.02 -47.91 4.29
N ARG A 3 48.90 -48.43 4.81
CA ARG A 3 47.70 -49.16 4.30
C ARG A 3 46.51 -48.88 5.27
N ILE A 4 45.22 -48.77 4.91
CA ILE A 4 44.20 -49.80 4.58
C ILE A 4 44.16 -50.99 5.58
N VAL A 5 43.06 -51.27 6.30
CA VAL A 5 42.00 -52.32 6.12
C VAL A 5 41.29 -52.42 7.51
N GLY A 6 40.00 -52.74 7.73
CA GLY A 6 38.82 -53.14 6.93
C GLY A 6 37.59 -53.24 7.86
N ARG A 7 36.33 -53.12 7.36
CA ARG A 7 35.35 -54.22 7.12
C ARG A 7 35.20 -55.24 8.28
N ALA A 8 33.99 -55.63 8.73
CA ALA A 8 32.80 -55.91 7.91
C ALA A 8 31.39 -55.74 8.58
N LEU A 9 30.39 -55.77 7.68
CA LEU A 9 28.91 -55.93 7.74
C LEU A 9 28.42 -57.22 8.48
N PRO A 10 27.10 -57.61 8.57
CA PRO A 10 25.91 -57.19 7.76
C PRO A 10 24.48 -57.12 8.42
N LEU A 11 23.47 -56.69 7.60
CA LEU A 11 21.99 -56.93 7.67
C LEU A 11 21.20 -56.34 8.86
N ALA A 12 19.92 -55.92 8.80
CA ALA A 12 18.93 -55.54 7.75
C ALA A 12 17.87 -54.62 8.47
N THR A 13 16.94 -53.85 7.88
CA THR A 13 16.01 -54.08 6.75
C THR A 13 15.28 -52.77 6.39
N ARG A 14 15.04 -52.51 5.09
CA ARG A 14 13.92 -51.75 4.39
C ARG A 14 13.16 -50.61 5.13
N PHE A 15 12.76 -49.50 4.49
CA PHE A 15 12.33 -49.30 3.08
C PHE A 15 12.84 -47.99 2.44
N LEU A 16 12.85 -47.96 1.10
CA LEU A 16 13.29 -46.84 0.24
C LEU A 16 12.10 -46.19 -0.50
N VAL A 17 12.14 -44.85 -0.59
CA VAL A 17 12.08 -44.01 -1.83
C VAL A 17 11.36 -44.58 -3.07
N ARG A 18 10.50 -43.77 -3.74
CA ARG A 18 10.63 -43.41 -5.19
C ARG A 18 9.59 -42.36 -5.71
N PRO A 19 9.86 -41.71 -6.88
CA PRO A 19 9.28 -40.41 -7.30
C PRO A 19 8.13 -40.56 -8.35
N PRO A 20 7.64 -39.49 -9.04
CA PRO A 20 6.30 -39.48 -9.64
C PRO A 20 6.22 -39.96 -11.12
N PRO A 21 5.01 -40.31 -11.62
CA PRO A 21 4.74 -40.59 -13.03
C PRO A 21 4.02 -39.44 -13.79
N PRO A 22 4.00 -39.48 -15.14
CA PRO A 22 3.33 -38.51 -16.04
C PRO A 22 1.84 -38.87 -16.35
N PRO A 23 1.08 -38.02 -17.09
CA PRO A 23 -0.38 -38.17 -17.25
C PRO A 23 -0.81 -38.92 -18.54
N ILE A 24 -2.03 -39.48 -18.54
CA ILE A 24 -2.88 -39.80 -19.73
C ILE A 24 -4.33 -40.08 -19.26
N ALA A 25 -5.32 -39.97 -20.16
CA ALA A 25 -6.74 -39.83 -19.87
C ALA A 25 -7.65 -41.07 -20.16
N ALA A 26 -8.91 -40.96 -19.70
CA ALA A 26 -10.12 -41.71 -20.13
C ALA A 26 -10.26 -43.19 -19.65
N ALA A 27 -11.44 -43.82 -19.57
CA ALA A 27 -12.78 -43.45 -20.05
C ALA A 27 -13.94 -44.29 -19.40
N LEU A 28 -15.22 -43.89 -19.68
CA LEU A 28 -16.41 -44.77 -19.87
C LEU A 28 -17.01 -45.50 -18.63
N ARG A 29 -18.33 -45.74 -18.45
CA ARG A 29 -19.61 -45.55 -19.20
C ARG A 29 -20.75 -45.16 -18.18
N TRP A 30 -22.06 -45.00 -18.44
CA TRP A 30 -22.94 -44.93 -19.63
C TRP A 30 -24.35 -44.37 -19.26
N ARG A 31 -24.95 -43.47 -20.07
CA ARG A 31 -26.28 -43.63 -20.73
C ARG A 31 -26.71 -42.37 -21.51
N ARG A 32 -27.36 -42.58 -22.66
CA ARG A 32 -27.99 -41.53 -23.50
C ARG A 32 -29.51 -41.68 -23.49
N ARG A 33 -30.23 -40.56 -23.67
CA ARG A 33 -31.42 -40.49 -24.53
C ARG A 33 -31.34 -39.21 -25.39
N ARG A 34 -31.83 -39.29 -26.62
CA ARG A 34 -32.07 -38.19 -27.56
C ARG A 34 -33.58 -38.14 -27.85
N PRO A 35 -34.10 -36.99 -28.29
CA PRO A 35 -35.02 -36.98 -29.44
C PRO A 35 -34.37 -36.35 -30.70
N PRO A 36 -35.02 -36.42 -31.88
CA PRO A 36 -34.40 -36.08 -33.16
C PRO A 36 -35.00 -34.86 -33.89
N GLY A 37 -34.23 -34.32 -34.84
CA GLY A 37 -34.73 -34.04 -36.19
C GLY A 37 -35.22 -32.63 -36.54
N GLY A 38 -34.71 -32.12 -37.67
CA GLY A 38 -35.56 -31.42 -38.65
C GLY A 38 -35.27 -29.93 -38.87
N PRO A 39 -35.38 -29.40 -40.12
CA PRO A 39 -34.85 -28.09 -40.48
C PRO A 39 -35.92 -27.07 -40.95
N THR A 40 -35.57 -25.77 -40.89
CA THR A 40 -36.09 -24.67 -41.75
C THR A 40 -34.98 -23.61 -41.83
N ALA A 41 -34.45 -23.30 -43.01
CA ALA A 41 -34.95 -22.36 -44.02
C ALA A 41 -34.58 -20.88 -43.72
N SER A 42 -33.54 -20.42 -44.43
CA SER A 42 -33.24 -19.03 -44.81
C SER A 42 -34.35 -18.45 -45.72
N PRO A 43 -34.36 -17.17 -46.18
CA PRO A 43 -33.28 -16.16 -46.29
C PRO A 43 -33.67 -14.77 -45.67
N HIS A 44 -32.91 -13.66 -45.72
CA HIS A 44 -32.34 -12.96 -46.89
C HIS A 44 -31.37 -11.82 -46.51
N LEU A 45 -30.43 -11.52 -47.43
CA LEU A 45 -29.72 -10.22 -47.65
C LEU A 45 -28.81 -9.74 -46.49
N SER A 46 -27.64 -9.14 -46.69
CA SER A 46 -26.75 -8.84 -47.85
C SER A 46 -25.46 -8.21 -47.23
N ALA A 47 -24.25 -8.16 -47.78
CA ALA A 47 -23.64 -8.51 -49.06
C ALA A 47 -22.11 -8.67 -48.76
N SER A 48 -21.38 -9.69 -49.24
CA SER A 48 -20.47 -9.66 -50.41
C SER A 48 -19.60 -8.38 -50.54
N VAL A 49 -18.29 -8.41 -50.85
CA VAL A 49 -17.38 -9.45 -51.39
C VAL A 49 -15.93 -8.93 -51.12
N LEU A 50 -14.96 -9.68 -50.57
CA LEU A 50 -14.17 -10.83 -51.09
C LEU A 50 -12.86 -10.43 -51.83
N CYS A 51 -11.88 -11.35 -51.76
CA CYS A 51 -10.65 -11.51 -52.56
C CYS A 51 -9.36 -10.77 -52.13
N SER A 52 -8.16 -11.36 -52.28
CA SER A 52 -7.72 -12.78 -52.35
C SER A 52 -6.17 -12.85 -52.31
N PRO A 53 -5.54 -13.97 -51.93
CA PRO A 53 -4.08 -14.17 -51.91
C PRO A 53 -3.55 -14.78 -53.23
N PHE A 54 -2.23 -14.89 -53.43
CA PHE A 54 -1.58 -16.10 -54.03
C PHE A 54 -0.05 -16.16 -53.82
N SER A 55 0.50 -17.36 -53.98
CA SER A 55 1.87 -17.84 -53.65
C SER A 55 2.94 -17.58 -54.74
N SER A 56 4.24 -17.73 -54.41
CA SER A 56 5.08 -18.87 -54.87
C SER A 56 6.62 -18.69 -54.75
N ASP A 57 7.24 -19.64 -54.03
CA ASP A 57 8.43 -20.46 -54.39
C ASP A 57 9.84 -19.91 -54.77
N SER A 58 10.85 -20.60 -54.21
CA SER A 58 12.04 -21.16 -54.89
C SER A 58 13.49 -20.67 -54.58
N GLN A 59 14.30 -21.65 -54.14
CA GLN A 59 15.71 -21.97 -54.51
C GLN A 59 16.98 -21.28 -53.91
N ARG A 60 17.68 -22.11 -53.10
CA ARG A 60 19.07 -22.67 -53.30
C ARG A 60 20.33 -22.02 -52.68
N ARG A 61 21.13 -22.93 -52.06
CA ARG A 61 22.61 -22.95 -51.81
C ARG A 61 23.15 -21.86 -50.85
N GLY A 62 23.93 -22.13 -49.79
CA GLY A 62 24.43 -23.38 -49.19
C GLY A 62 25.94 -23.62 -49.40
N PHE A 63 26.76 -23.54 -48.33
CA PHE A 63 28.06 -24.23 -48.18
C PHE A 63 28.55 -24.36 -46.72
N HIS A 64 29.21 -25.50 -46.47
CA HIS A 64 29.87 -26.08 -45.28
C HIS A 64 31.07 -25.29 -44.65
N VAL A 65 31.74 -25.69 -43.54
CA VAL A 65 31.41 -26.40 -42.26
C VAL A 65 32.69 -26.54 -41.36
N SER A 66 32.55 -26.72 -40.02
CA SER A 66 33.58 -27.22 -39.05
C SER A 66 34.79 -26.28 -38.71
N SER A 67 35.47 -26.32 -37.53
CA SER A 67 35.59 -27.34 -36.46
C SER A 67 35.92 -26.79 -35.03
N ARG A 68 35.31 -27.41 -34.00
CA ARG A 68 35.85 -27.85 -32.66
C ARG A 68 37.08 -27.13 -32.02
N CYS A 69 36.93 -26.51 -30.83
CA CYS A 69 37.12 -27.08 -29.46
C CYS A 69 38.55 -26.81 -28.88
N SER A 70 38.80 -26.24 -27.69
CA SER A 70 38.41 -26.73 -26.36
C SER A 70 38.79 -25.80 -25.15
N ARG A 71 38.07 -25.94 -24.02
CA ARG A 71 38.42 -25.74 -22.58
C ARG A 71 38.99 -24.40 -22.01
N SER A 72 38.12 -23.69 -21.27
CA SER A 72 38.21 -23.27 -19.82
C SER A 72 39.58 -23.03 -19.14
N PRO A 73 39.76 -21.99 -18.29
CA PRO A 73 38.92 -21.78 -17.08
C PRO A 73 38.51 -20.33 -16.73
N VAL A 74 37.63 -20.20 -15.72
CA VAL A 74 37.23 -18.98 -14.99
C VAL A 74 38.27 -18.65 -13.88
N PRO A 75 38.39 -17.41 -13.35
CA PRO A 75 37.41 -16.86 -12.38
C PRO A 75 37.05 -15.36 -12.52
N PHE A 76 35.94 -14.99 -11.87
CA PHE A 76 35.59 -13.69 -11.25
C PHE A 76 35.69 -12.37 -12.07
N GLY A 77 34.54 -11.68 -12.19
CA GLY A 77 34.44 -10.28 -12.60
C GLY A 77 33.25 -9.60 -11.91
N GLY A 78 33.48 -8.40 -11.36
CA GLY A 78 32.49 -7.62 -10.60
C GLY A 78 31.31 -7.10 -11.44
N PHE A 79 30.16 -6.89 -10.79
CA PHE A 79 28.86 -6.86 -11.45
C PHE A 79 28.29 -5.44 -11.68
N PHE A 80 28.91 -4.64 -12.55
CA PHE A 80 28.26 -3.43 -13.14
C PHE A 80 28.63 -3.18 -14.62
N GLY A 81 28.94 -4.25 -15.36
CA GLY A 81 29.41 -4.17 -16.75
C GLY A 81 28.34 -3.94 -17.85
N SER A 82 27.04 -3.89 -17.53
CA SER A 82 25.98 -4.03 -18.55
C SER A 82 24.73 -3.14 -18.35
N LEU A 83 24.88 -1.82 -18.45
CA LEU A 83 23.77 -0.89 -18.75
C LEU A 83 24.28 0.30 -19.60
N ARG A 84 24.65 0.03 -20.86
CA ARG A 84 25.01 1.07 -21.84
C ARG A 84 23.85 1.36 -22.80
N GLY A 85 23.14 2.46 -22.58
CA GLY A 85 22.13 2.98 -23.50
C GLY A 85 22.01 4.51 -23.46
N PHE A 86 22.04 5.16 -24.62
CA PHE A 86 21.86 6.61 -24.86
C PHE A 86 23.04 7.58 -24.61
N ARG A 87 24.09 7.45 -25.42
CA ARG A 87 24.88 8.63 -25.84
C ARG A 87 24.07 9.48 -26.84
N LYS A 88 23.77 10.73 -26.51
CA LYS A 88 23.42 11.77 -27.51
C LYS A 88 24.61 12.69 -27.76
N THR A 89 25.10 12.64 -29.00
CA THR A 89 26.29 13.35 -29.46
C THR A 89 26.06 14.85 -29.54
N ARG A 90 26.90 15.67 -28.89
CA ARG A 90 26.99 17.12 -29.15
C ARG A 90 28.42 17.46 -29.58
N ARG A 91 28.57 18.04 -30.78
CA ARG A 91 29.88 18.40 -31.37
C ARG A 91 30.63 19.40 -30.46
N ARG A 92 31.90 19.12 -30.15
CA ARG A 92 32.85 20.11 -29.61
C ARG A 92 33.26 21.08 -30.71
N LEU A 93 33.27 22.38 -30.40
CA LEU A 93 34.05 23.40 -31.12
C LEU A 93 35.45 23.49 -30.51
N ALA A 94 36.42 23.96 -31.29
CA ALA A 94 37.85 23.91 -30.96
C ALA A 94 38.28 24.96 -29.91
N ALA A 95 39.47 24.72 -29.33
CA ALA A 95 39.93 25.30 -28.07
C ALA A 95 40.43 26.76 -28.12
N LYS A 96 40.59 27.35 -26.93
CA LYS A 96 41.45 28.51 -26.68
C LYS A 96 42.30 28.25 -25.43
N LYS A 97 43.63 28.23 -25.56
CA LYS A 97 44.55 28.08 -24.42
C LYS A 97 44.50 29.31 -23.50
N GLN A 98 44.53 29.10 -22.19
CA GLN A 98 44.86 30.10 -21.18
C GLN A 98 45.92 29.52 -20.24
N GLY A 99 46.68 30.39 -19.56
CA GLY A 99 47.82 30.02 -18.70
C GLY A 99 47.43 29.30 -17.41
N PRO A 100 48.40 29.05 -16.50
CA PRO A 100 48.19 28.22 -15.32
C PRO A 100 47.18 28.87 -14.36
N LYS A 101 45.94 28.40 -14.44
CA LYS A 101 44.96 28.58 -13.38
C LYS A 101 45.30 27.59 -12.27
N GLU A 102 45.09 27.99 -11.02
CA GLU A 102 44.94 27.05 -9.92
C GLU A 102 43.91 26.00 -10.36
N LYS A 103 44.31 24.71 -10.37
CA LYS A 103 43.39 23.63 -10.75
C LYS A 103 42.35 23.51 -9.63
N GLN A 104 41.21 24.16 -9.83
CA GLN A 104 40.04 23.90 -9.01
C GLN A 104 39.60 22.47 -9.30
N LEU A 105 39.68 21.65 -8.26
CA LEU A 105 39.37 20.23 -8.30
C LEU A 105 37.86 20.04 -8.57
N GLU A 106 37.51 19.24 -9.57
CA GLU A 106 36.13 19.02 -10.00
C GLU A 106 35.48 17.90 -9.18
N LEU A 107 34.38 18.18 -8.49
CA LEU A 107 33.59 17.20 -7.75
C LEU A 107 32.40 16.75 -8.60
N ASP A 108 32.39 15.48 -9.00
CA ASP A 108 31.28 14.87 -9.73
C ASP A 108 30.55 13.87 -8.82
N VAL A 109 29.27 14.11 -8.61
CA VAL A 109 28.44 13.33 -7.68
C VAL A 109 27.27 12.75 -8.45
N ASN A 110 27.26 11.43 -8.59
CA ASN A 110 26.13 10.70 -9.13
C ASN A 110 25.19 10.30 -8.00
N ILE A 111 23.89 10.49 -8.19
CA ILE A 111 22.88 10.13 -7.19
C ILE A 111 21.78 9.33 -7.87
N SER A 112 21.62 8.09 -7.42
CA SER A 112 20.64 7.14 -7.93
C SER A 112 19.66 6.73 -6.85
N ILE A 113 18.48 6.32 -7.30
CA ILE A 113 17.47 5.66 -6.47
C ILE A 113 17.28 4.28 -7.11
N GLU A 114 17.22 3.25 -6.28
CA GLU A 114 17.03 1.85 -6.69
C GLU A 114 15.69 1.68 -7.47
N GLU A 115 15.60 0.74 -8.42
CA GLU A 115 14.48 0.67 -9.38
C GLU A 115 13.19 0.07 -8.77
N GLU A 116 13.30 -0.84 -7.79
CA GLU A 116 12.19 -1.44 -7.06
C GLU A 116 11.64 -0.49 -5.95
N MET A 117 12.38 0.57 -5.61
CA MET A 117 11.93 1.60 -4.66
C MET A 117 10.64 2.29 -5.13
N PRO A 118 9.67 2.52 -4.24
CA PRO A 118 8.47 3.26 -4.58
C PRO A 118 8.83 4.73 -4.86
N ASN A 119 8.41 5.25 -6.02
CA ASN A 119 8.48 6.70 -6.33
C ASN A 119 7.85 7.55 -5.21
N ASP A 120 8.68 8.09 -4.31
CA ASP A 120 8.29 8.87 -3.14
C ASP A 120 8.77 10.33 -3.32
N PRO A 121 7.88 11.33 -3.28
CA PRO A 121 8.25 12.74 -3.39
C PRO A 121 9.25 13.22 -2.33
N GLU A 122 9.23 12.67 -1.11
CA GLU A 122 10.18 13.05 -0.05
C GLU A 122 11.58 12.52 -0.38
N VAL A 123 11.69 11.26 -0.82
CA VAL A 123 12.98 10.65 -1.24
C VAL A 123 13.53 11.34 -2.50
N LEU A 124 12.65 11.68 -3.46
CA LEU A 124 13.05 12.46 -4.64
C LEU A 124 13.54 13.85 -4.27
N SER A 125 12.85 14.56 -3.36
CA SER A 125 13.27 15.87 -2.85
C SER A 125 14.60 15.78 -2.09
N ILE A 126 14.81 14.72 -1.29
CA ILE A 126 16.08 14.45 -0.61
C ILE A 126 17.18 14.21 -1.64
N ALA A 127 16.96 13.38 -2.66
CA ALA A 127 17.93 13.14 -3.72
C ALA A 127 18.28 14.42 -4.51
N GLU A 128 17.33 15.33 -4.72
CA GLU A 128 17.59 16.66 -5.29
C GLU A 128 18.42 17.54 -4.33
N MET A 129 18.09 17.58 -3.04
CA MET A 129 18.87 18.30 -2.03
C MET A 129 20.28 17.75 -1.88
N LEU A 130 20.46 16.43 -2.02
CA LEU A 130 21.75 15.76 -1.93
C LEU A 130 22.73 16.20 -3.05
N LYS A 131 22.24 16.61 -4.23
CA LYS A 131 23.07 17.18 -5.32
C LYS A 131 23.82 18.45 -4.91
N LEU A 132 23.33 19.16 -3.89
CA LEU A 132 24.02 20.31 -3.29
C LEU A 132 24.71 19.92 -1.98
N ASN A 133 24.05 19.12 -1.13
CA ASN A 133 24.60 18.72 0.17
C ASN A 133 25.94 17.97 0.02
N ILE A 134 26.03 17.00 -0.90
CA ILE A 134 27.22 16.13 -1.01
C ILE A 134 28.46 16.91 -1.45
N PRO A 135 28.46 17.71 -2.55
CA PRO A 135 29.63 18.52 -2.91
C PRO A 135 30.06 19.51 -1.81
N MET A 136 29.10 20.02 -1.01
CA MET A 136 29.41 20.90 0.13
C MET A 136 30.08 20.14 1.27
N ALA A 137 29.62 18.93 1.61
CA ALA A 137 30.24 18.07 2.61
C ALA A 137 31.62 17.57 2.19
N MET A 138 31.76 17.08 0.95
CA MET A 138 33.04 16.71 0.34
C MET A 138 34.05 17.86 0.44
N LYS A 139 33.65 19.08 0.06
CA LYS A 139 34.55 20.24 0.13
C LYS A 139 35.06 20.49 1.55
N ILE A 140 34.20 20.43 2.56
CA ILE A 140 34.60 20.68 3.96
C ILE A 140 35.49 19.56 4.50
N ALA A 141 35.16 18.30 4.20
CA ALA A 141 36.01 17.16 4.54
C ALA A 141 37.42 17.32 3.91
N PHE A 142 37.50 17.65 2.61
CA PHE A 142 38.78 17.88 1.93
C PHE A 142 39.52 19.15 2.38
N ASP A 143 38.82 20.20 2.78
CA ASP A 143 39.44 21.40 3.35
C ASP A 143 40.07 21.10 4.72
N GLY A 144 39.45 20.24 5.55
CA GLY A 144 40.01 19.76 6.82
C GLY A 144 41.27 18.89 6.67
N LEU A 145 41.39 18.15 5.57
CA LEU A 145 42.53 17.29 5.23
C LEU A 145 43.78 18.05 4.73
N LYS A 146 43.76 19.39 4.71
CA LYS A 146 44.91 20.20 4.25
C LYS A 146 46.00 20.38 5.31
N ASP A 147 45.64 20.28 6.58
CA ASP A 147 46.53 20.54 7.72
C ASP A 147 47.00 19.24 8.43
N SER A 148 46.65 18.06 7.91
CA SER A 148 47.06 16.75 8.45
C SER A 148 48.31 16.18 7.79
N GLU A 149 49.11 15.41 8.56
CA GLU A 149 50.25 14.63 8.00
C GLU A 149 49.80 13.51 7.05
N TYR A 150 48.54 13.06 7.21
CA TYR A 150 47.87 12.06 6.37
C TYR A 150 46.62 12.69 5.74
N LYS A 151 46.66 12.96 4.43
CA LYS A 151 45.56 13.66 3.72
C LYS A 151 44.37 12.76 3.38
N THR A 152 44.50 11.46 3.55
CA THR A 152 43.42 10.53 3.93
C THR A 152 44.08 9.43 4.78
N ARG A 153 43.30 8.53 5.39
CA ARG A 153 43.83 7.32 6.05
C ARG A 153 43.81 6.08 5.16
N GLU A 154 43.20 6.17 3.97
CA GLU A 154 43.37 5.13 2.96
C GLU A 154 44.82 5.23 2.44
N SER A 155 45.62 4.18 2.66
CA SER A 155 47.05 4.13 2.27
C SER A 155 47.31 4.20 0.76
N SER A 156 46.24 4.36 0.00
CA SER A 156 46.11 4.49 -1.44
C SER A 156 45.89 5.96 -1.89
N ILE A 157 45.49 6.88 -1.00
CA ILE A 157 45.12 8.28 -1.30
C ILE A 157 45.94 9.25 -0.42
N ASP A 158 47.24 9.40 -0.69
CA ASP A 158 48.13 10.30 0.07
C ASP A 158 47.86 11.81 -0.12
N ASP A 159 47.22 12.20 -1.23
CA ASP A 159 46.93 13.61 -1.53
C ASP A 159 45.80 13.76 -2.56
N VAL A 160 44.64 14.20 -2.07
CA VAL A 160 43.47 14.50 -2.89
C VAL A 160 43.76 15.59 -3.93
N GLY A 161 44.69 16.52 -3.65
CA GLY A 161 45.05 17.61 -4.55
C GLY A 161 45.81 17.20 -5.82
N LYS A 162 46.20 15.93 -5.96
CA LYS A 162 46.82 15.39 -7.19
C LYS A 162 45.81 15.19 -8.32
N PHE A 163 44.54 14.98 -8.00
CA PHE A 163 43.49 14.63 -8.97
C PHE A 163 42.85 15.88 -9.59
N GLU A 164 42.49 15.80 -10.87
CA GLU A 164 41.73 16.87 -11.55
C GLU A 164 40.24 16.77 -11.24
N LYS A 165 39.75 15.55 -10.99
CA LYS A 165 38.36 15.21 -10.74
C LYS A 165 38.22 14.14 -9.65
N ILE A 166 37.19 14.22 -8.82
CA ILE A 166 36.77 13.16 -7.90
C ILE A 166 35.35 12.72 -8.27
N GLU A 167 35.12 11.41 -8.36
CA GLU A 167 33.82 10.80 -8.62
C GLU A 167 33.32 10.09 -7.35
N LEU A 168 32.11 10.44 -6.90
CA LEU A 168 31.40 9.81 -5.80
C LEU A 168 29.99 9.41 -6.25
N SER A 169 29.56 8.21 -5.91
CA SER A 169 28.26 7.65 -6.23
C SER A 169 27.46 7.41 -4.95
N VAL A 170 26.20 7.84 -4.92
CA VAL A 170 25.30 7.60 -3.78
C VAL A 170 24.00 6.96 -4.25
N LEU A 171 23.69 5.78 -3.72
CA LEU A 171 22.49 5.01 -4.03
C LEU A 171 21.54 5.02 -2.82
N LEU A 172 20.31 5.48 -3.03
CA LEU A 172 19.22 5.36 -2.06
C LEU A 172 18.40 4.09 -2.36
N CYS A 173 18.27 3.19 -1.39
CA CYS A 173 17.62 1.88 -1.56
C CYS A 173 16.71 1.51 -0.37
N ASN A 174 16.07 0.34 -0.47
CA ASN A 174 15.23 -0.27 0.57
C ASN A 174 16.03 -1.30 1.41
N ASP A 175 15.45 -1.74 2.54
CA ASP A 175 16.09 -2.70 3.45
C ASP A 175 16.36 -4.06 2.76
N ASP A 176 15.46 -4.54 1.89
CA ASP A 176 15.61 -5.79 1.15
C ASP A 176 16.82 -5.77 0.20
N TYR A 177 17.11 -4.63 -0.43
CA TYR A 177 18.23 -4.46 -1.35
C TYR A 177 19.56 -4.34 -0.57
N ILE A 178 19.62 -3.52 0.48
CA ILE A 178 20.85 -3.39 1.27
C ILE A 178 21.16 -4.68 2.04
N GLN A 179 20.17 -5.46 2.48
CA GLN A 179 20.38 -6.77 3.10
C GLN A 179 21.04 -7.75 2.13
N LYS A 180 20.59 -7.81 0.87
CA LYS A 180 21.22 -8.64 -0.17
C LYS A 180 22.69 -8.23 -0.38
N LEU A 181 22.96 -6.93 -0.48
CA LEU A 181 24.34 -6.42 -0.58
C LEU A 181 25.18 -6.73 0.66
N ASN A 182 24.65 -6.53 1.87
CA ASN A 182 25.36 -6.80 3.12
C ASN A 182 25.74 -8.28 3.23
N LYS A 183 24.82 -9.17 2.82
CA LYS A 183 25.05 -10.60 2.73
C LYS A 183 26.12 -10.97 1.70
N ASP A 184 26.06 -10.38 0.51
CA ASP A 184 26.97 -10.72 -0.60
C ASP A 184 28.40 -10.16 -0.39
N TRP A 185 28.53 -9.03 0.31
CA TRP A 185 29.83 -8.36 0.54
C TRP A 185 30.44 -8.62 1.93
N ARG A 186 29.67 -8.54 3.01
CA ARG A 186 30.13 -8.76 4.41
C ARG A 186 29.82 -10.16 4.93
N GLY A 187 28.98 -10.94 4.24
CA GLY A 187 28.48 -12.22 4.74
C GLY A 187 27.33 -12.09 5.76
N GLU A 188 26.82 -10.88 5.96
CA GLU A 188 25.87 -10.53 7.00
C GLU A 188 24.43 -10.45 6.47
N ASP A 189 23.60 -11.46 6.80
CA ASP A 189 22.23 -11.57 6.30
C ASP A 189 21.22 -10.73 7.11
N HIS A 190 21.45 -9.42 7.17
CA HIS A 190 20.52 -8.44 7.73
C HIS A 190 20.69 -7.05 7.08
N ALA A 191 19.64 -6.23 7.11
CA ALA A 191 19.69 -4.86 6.63
C ALA A 191 20.54 -3.98 7.57
N THR A 192 21.47 -3.23 6.98
CA THR A 192 22.23 -2.16 7.64
C THR A 192 21.71 -0.78 7.21
N ASP A 193 22.19 0.29 7.82
CA ASP A 193 21.83 1.67 7.47
C ASP A 193 22.62 2.22 6.28
N VAL A 194 23.93 2.02 6.27
CA VAL A 194 24.84 2.45 5.21
C VAL A 194 25.92 1.41 4.92
N LEU A 195 26.29 1.29 3.64
CA LEU A 195 27.48 0.58 3.17
C LEU A 195 28.35 1.55 2.37
N SER A 196 29.66 1.54 2.62
CA SER A 196 30.64 2.39 1.95
C SER A 196 31.67 1.52 1.25
N MET A 197 31.74 1.59 -0.08
CA MET A 197 32.58 0.73 -0.91
C MET A 197 33.61 1.58 -1.65
N SER A 198 34.86 1.62 -1.18
CA SER A 198 35.95 2.28 -1.90
C SER A 198 36.18 1.59 -3.25
N GLN A 199 36.29 2.40 -4.30
CA GLN A 199 36.61 1.94 -5.66
C GLN A 199 38.01 2.39 -6.11
N HIS A 200 38.80 2.99 -5.21
CA HIS A 200 40.10 3.53 -5.59
C HIS A 200 41.12 2.41 -5.82
N ILE A 201 41.80 2.47 -6.97
CA ILE A 201 42.83 1.51 -7.38
C ILE A 201 44.15 2.30 -7.48
N PRO A 202 45.00 2.30 -6.43
CA PRO A 202 46.22 3.11 -6.40
C PRO A 202 47.25 2.73 -7.47
N GLU A 203 47.13 1.55 -8.08
CA GLU A 203 48.00 1.08 -9.17
C GLU A 203 47.73 1.78 -10.52
N LEU A 204 46.64 2.55 -10.63
CA LEU A 204 46.25 3.28 -11.84
C LEU A 204 46.51 4.78 -11.70
N ASP A 205 47.56 5.28 -12.36
CA ASP A 205 47.90 6.71 -12.46
C ASP A 205 46.89 7.45 -13.38
N LEU A 206 45.69 7.67 -12.85
CA LEU A 206 44.59 8.36 -13.52
C LEU A 206 44.37 9.75 -12.88
N PRO A 207 44.04 10.79 -13.68
CA PRO A 207 43.74 12.13 -13.15
C PRO A 207 42.36 12.22 -12.47
N ILE A 208 41.67 11.10 -12.27
CA ILE A 208 40.34 10.99 -11.69
C ILE A 208 40.42 10.03 -10.49
N LEU A 209 40.03 10.50 -9.31
CA LEU A 209 39.86 9.66 -8.13
C LEU A 209 38.44 9.10 -8.10
N MET A 210 38.29 7.78 -8.18
CA MET A 210 37.01 7.10 -7.99
C MET A 210 36.85 6.78 -6.50
N LEU A 211 36.22 7.68 -5.76
CA LEU A 211 36.16 7.61 -4.29
C LEU A 211 35.34 6.41 -3.82
N GLY A 212 34.23 6.10 -4.49
CA GLY A 212 33.45 4.89 -4.25
C GLY A 212 31.94 5.05 -4.37
N ASP A 213 31.23 4.05 -3.85
CA ASP A 213 29.78 4.07 -3.65
C ASP A 213 29.44 4.22 -2.15
N ILE A 214 28.44 5.05 -1.85
CA ILE A 214 27.74 5.05 -0.56
C ILE A 214 26.31 4.56 -0.81
N VAL A 215 25.93 3.42 -0.26
CA VAL A 215 24.59 2.84 -0.37
C VAL A 215 23.86 3.05 0.95
N ILE A 216 22.75 3.80 0.93
CA ILE A 216 21.98 4.16 2.15
C ILE A 216 20.60 3.54 2.07
N SER A 217 20.21 2.74 3.08
CA SER A 217 18.82 2.33 3.24
C SER A 217 17.98 3.49 3.76
N VAL A 218 17.03 3.92 2.95
CA VAL A 218 16.07 4.96 3.33
C VAL A 218 15.14 4.46 4.44
N GLU A 219 14.84 3.16 4.49
CA GLU A 219 13.94 2.58 5.49
C GLU A 219 14.61 2.47 6.87
N THR A 220 15.89 2.07 6.92
CA THR A 220 16.66 2.09 8.17
C THR A 220 16.96 3.52 8.63
N ALA A 221 17.39 4.41 7.72
CA ALA A 221 17.59 5.83 8.03
C ALA A 221 16.32 6.47 8.60
N ALA A 222 15.14 6.15 8.04
CA ALA A 222 13.89 6.65 8.57
C ALA A 222 13.64 6.15 10.00
N ARG A 223 13.84 4.85 10.27
CA ARG A 223 13.74 4.28 11.63
C ARG A 223 14.61 5.03 12.63
N GLN A 224 15.89 5.21 12.33
CA GLN A 224 16.84 5.96 13.17
C GLN A 224 16.39 7.41 13.37
N ALA A 225 15.90 8.08 12.32
CA ALA A 225 15.52 9.49 12.37
C ALA A 225 14.46 9.81 13.45
N LYS A 226 13.48 8.93 13.63
CA LYS A 226 12.42 9.07 14.67
C LYS A 226 12.89 8.67 16.06
N GLU A 227 13.79 7.70 16.16
CA GLU A 227 14.38 7.28 17.45
C GLU A 227 15.27 8.41 18.00
N ARG A 228 15.96 9.13 17.12
CA ARG A 228 16.82 10.28 17.43
C ARG A 228 16.05 11.62 17.47
N GLY A 229 14.86 11.69 16.88
CA GLY A 229 13.95 12.85 16.95
C GLY A 229 14.23 14.00 15.98
N HIS A 230 14.87 13.72 14.84
CA HIS A 230 15.14 14.69 13.75
C HIS A 230 14.46 14.27 12.43
N THR A 231 14.76 14.94 11.31
CA THR A 231 14.12 14.63 10.02
C THR A 231 14.84 13.52 9.25
N LEU A 232 14.16 12.87 8.30
CA LEU A 232 14.78 11.87 7.40
C LEU A 232 15.96 12.47 6.61
N LEU A 233 15.83 13.73 6.16
CA LEU A 233 16.91 14.45 5.49
C LEU A 233 18.12 14.67 6.41
N ASP A 234 17.89 14.91 7.71
CA ASP A 234 18.98 15.07 8.69
C ASP A 234 19.71 13.73 8.91
N GLU A 235 18.99 12.62 9.09
CA GLU A 235 19.64 11.30 9.25
C GLU A 235 20.35 10.84 7.97
N ILE A 236 19.76 11.02 6.78
CA ILE A 236 20.45 10.72 5.51
C ILE A 236 21.70 11.59 5.32
N ARG A 237 21.72 12.82 5.82
CA ARG A 237 22.93 13.65 5.85
C ARG A 237 23.99 13.10 6.80
N ILE A 238 23.60 12.59 7.98
CA ILE A 238 24.51 11.95 8.93
C ILE A 238 25.11 10.68 8.30
N LEU A 239 24.29 9.77 7.77
CA LEU A 239 24.73 8.54 7.10
C LEU A 239 25.63 8.82 5.88
N MET A 240 25.33 9.88 5.11
CA MET A 240 26.17 10.31 3.99
C MET A 240 27.53 10.85 4.43
N VAL A 241 27.60 11.64 5.51
CA VAL A 241 28.87 12.13 6.06
C VAL A 241 29.68 10.99 6.68
N HIS A 242 29.03 10.09 7.41
CA HIS A 242 29.62 8.88 7.97
C HIS A 242 30.24 8.00 6.88
N GLY A 243 29.48 7.70 5.82
CA GLY A 243 29.98 6.91 4.70
C GLY A 243 31.08 7.60 3.90
N LEU A 244 30.99 8.93 3.74
CA LEU A 244 32.06 9.73 3.12
C LEU A 244 33.37 9.64 3.91
N LEU A 245 33.31 9.69 5.25
CA LEU A 245 34.51 9.56 6.09
C LEU A 245 35.10 8.15 6.02
N HIS A 246 34.29 7.10 5.93
CA HIS A 246 34.76 5.75 5.64
C HIS A 246 35.48 5.65 4.28
N LEU A 247 34.99 6.31 3.23
CA LEU A 247 35.69 6.42 1.94
C LEU A 247 36.96 7.32 1.98
N LEU A 248 37.21 8.01 3.10
CA LEU A 248 38.46 8.74 3.36
C LEU A 248 39.39 7.97 4.32
N GLY A 249 39.07 6.71 4.59
CA GLY A 249 39.84 5.79 5.44
C GLY A 249 39.68 6.02 6.94
N PHE A 250 38.71 6.83 7.39
CA PHE A 250 38.32 6.79 8.80
C PHE A 250 37.61 5.47 9.09
N ASP A 251 37.96 4.83 10.20
CA ASP A 251 37.36 3.56 10.61
C ASP A 251 37.22 3.54 12.12
N HIS A 252 35.96 3.63 12.57
CA HIS A 252 35.61 3.65 13.99
C HIS A 252 35.60 2.24 14.61
N GLU A 253 35.65 1.16 13.82
CA GLU A 253 35.68 -0.21 14.34
C GLU A 253 37.07 -0.63 14.88
N ILE A 254 38.12 0.17 14.64
CA ILE A 254 39.51 -0.17 15.02
C ILE A 254 39.76 -0.03 16.52
N ASN A 255 39.44 1.12 17.11
CA ASN A 255 39.62 1.44 18.54
C ASN A 255 38.92 2.76 18.94
N ASP A 256 38.76 2.97 20.25
CA ASP A 256 38.15 4.16 20.87
C ASP A 256 38.77 5.50 20.40
N GLU A 257 40.06 5.53 20.06
CA GLU A 257 40.74 6.75 19.59
C GLU A 257 40.30 7.10 18.16
N ALA A 258 40.21 6.11 17.28
CA ALA A 258 39.71 6.24 15.92
C ALA A 258 38.21 6.54 15.87
N GLU A 259 37.42 5.94 16.77
CA GLU A 259 36.01 6.27 16.99
C GLU A 259 35.85 7.76 17.38
N ALA A 260 36.56 8.23 18.41
CA ALA A 260 36.47 9.61 18.88
C ALA A 260 36.95 10.64 17.84
N GLU A 261 37.93 10.29 17.02
CA GLU A 261 38.41 11.11 15.91
C GLU A 261 37.39 11.20 14.77
N MET A 262 36.82 10.06 14.34
CA MET A 262 35.78 10.04 13.32
C MET A 262 34.55 10.84 13.78
N GLN A 263 34.14 10.73 15.06
CA GLN A 263 33.06 11.53 15.64
C GLN A 263 33.34 13.04 15.55
N LYS A 264 34.59 13.44 15.83
CA LYS A 264 35.00 14.84 15.81
C LYS A 264 34.90 15.42 14.39
N GLU A 265 35.28 14.67 13.38
CA GLU A 265 35.19 15.09 11.98
C GLU A 265 33.74 15.06 11.45
N GLU A 266 32.93 14.07 11.85
CA GLU A 266 31.47 14.10 11.61
C GLU A 266 30.83 15.36 12.19
N GLU A 267 31.10 15.66 13.47
CA GLU A 267 30.58 16.86 14.11
C GLU A 267 31.09 18.15 13.43
N LEU A 268 32.33 18.18 12.95
CA LEU A 268 32.89 19.33 12.23
C LEU A 268 32.15 19.60 10.92
N VAL A 269 31.95 18.57 10.09
CA VAL A 269 31.24 18.69 8.80
C VAL A 269 29.78 19.10 9.04
N LEU A 270 29.07 18.43 9.96
CA LEU A 270 27.68 18.73 10.29
C LEU A 270 27.49 20.17 10.82
N LYS A 271 28.33 20.61 11.76
CA LYS A 271 28.26 21.97 12.33
C LYS A 271 28.59 23.03 11.29
N SER A 272 29.61 22.81 10.46
CA SER A 272 30.04 23.76 9.42
C SER A 272 28.97 24.00 8.34
N LEU A 273 28.10 23.01 8.11
CA LEU A 273 26.97 23.10 7.17
C LEU A 273 25.65 23.53 7.84
N GLY A 274 25.64 23.74 9.16
CA GLY A 274 24.44 24.05 9.93
C GLY A 274 23.41 22.92 9.95
N TRP A 275 23.84 21.67 9.74
CA TRP A 275 22.97 20.50 9.74
C TRP A 275 22.74 19.98 11.17
N LYS A 276 21.55 19.42 11.42
CA LYS A 276 21.16 18.96 12.75
C LYS A 276 21.49 17.48 12.90
N GLY A 277 22.31 17.16 13.90
CA GLY A 277 22.69 15.79 14.19
C GLY A 277 23.71 15.73 15.32
N LYS A 278 23.94 14.52 15.81
CA LYS A 278 25.16 14.15 16.52
C LYS A 278 25.73 12.92 15.83
N GLY A 279 27.05 12.90 15.68
CA GLY A 279 27.78 11.82 15.04
C GLY A 279 27.97 10.59 15.93
N LEU A 280 28.41 9.52 15.28
CA LEU A 280 28.45 8.11 15.67
C LEU A 280 27.10 7.41 15.85
N ILE A 281 26.96 6.38 15.02
CA ILE A 281 25.81 5.50 14.92
C ILE A 281 26.02 4.36 15.92
N LYS A 282 25.15 4.23 16.93
CA LYS A 282 24.98 2.91 17.57
C LYS A 282 24.24 2.00 16.60
N SER A 283 24.83 0.86 16.26
CA SER A 283 24.16 -0.13 15.42
C SER A 283 22.88 -0.57 16.12
N ALA A 284 21.84 -0.87 15.34
CA ALA A 284 20.60 -1.41 15.90
C ALA A 284 20.84 -2.70 16.72
N TYR A 285 21.95 -3.41 16.44
CA TYR A 285 22.38 -4.62 17.14
C TYR A 285 22.95 -4.40 18.55
N ASP A 286 23.58 -3.25 18.84
CA ASP A 286 24.26 -3.01 20.12
C ASP A 286 23.30 -2.89 21.31
N THR A 287 22.01 -2.69 21.05
CA THR A 287 20.98 -2.61 22.09
C THR A 287 20.57 -3.97 22.67
N VAL A 288 21.08 -5.08 22.13
CA VAL A 288 20.73 -6.44 22.56
C VAL A 288 21.71 -7.00 23.61
N SER A 289 22.94 -6.49 23.69
CA SER A 289 24.00 -7.01 24.57
C SER A 289 23.97 -6.44 26.00
N ASP A 290 23.61 -5.17 26.19
CA ASP A 290 23.67 -4.48 27.50
C ASP A 290 22.41 -4.69 28.38
N GLY A 291 22.02 -5.96 28.51
CA GLY A 291 20.87 -6.39 29.30
C GLY A 291 21.19 -6.68 30.77
N ARG A 292 21.58 -5.68 31.58
CA ARG A 292 21.64 -5.81 33.06
C ARG A 292 21.61 -4.46 33.82
N LEU A 293 20.47 -4.15 34.45
CA LEU A 293 20.33 -4.14 35.93
C LEU A 293 18.93 -3.70 36.40
N GLN A 294 18.34 -4.55 37.24
CA GLN A 294 17.37 -4.28 38.32
C GLN A 294 16.02 -3.59 38.00
N ALA A 295 14.97 -4.42 38.01
CA ALA A 295 13.64 -4.02 38.45
C ALA A 295 13.58 -3.93 39.98
N GLU A 296 12.63 -3.15 40.53
CA GLU A 296 11.64 -3.63 41.52
C GLU A 296 10.35 -2.77 41.50
N ASN A 297 9.24 -3.42 41.14
CA ASN A 297 7.89 -3.37 41.73
C ASN A 297 7.24 -2.03 42.17
N SER A 298 6.12 -1.66 41.51
CA SER A 298 4.78 -2.02 42.02
C SER A 298 3.62 -1.62 41.08
N ASP A 299 2.66 -2.55 40.94
CA ASP A 299 1.24 -2.45 40.57
C ASP A 299 0.75 -1.52 39.43
N GLY A 300 0.42 -2.13 38.28
CA GLY A 300 -0.33 -1.49 37.19
C GLY A 300 -0.37 -2.25 35.86
N ALA A 301 -0.35 -3.59 35.86
CA ALA A 301 0.09 -4.37 34.69
C ALA A 301 -0.87 -5.47 34.20
N VAL A 302 -1.83 -5.12 33.32
CA VAL A 302 -2.29 -6.01 32.22
C VAL A 302 -2.58 -5.25 30.90
N ILE A 303 -2.30 -3.94 30.78
CA ILE A 303 -2.55 -3.16 29.54
C ILE A 303 -1.32 -2.33 29.14
N LYS A 304 -0.26 -2.99 28.64
CA LYS A 304 0.82 -2.30 27.89
C LYS A 304 1.75 -3.17 27.01
N SER A 305 1.66 -4.50 27.06
CA SER A 305 2.69 -5.42 26.55
C SER A 305 2.55 -5.88 25.08
N LEU A 306 1.71 -5.25 24.25
CA LEU A 306 1.50 -5.61 22.84
C LEU A 306 1.80 -4.45 21.86
N LYS A 307 2.58 -3.45 22.27
CA LYS A 307 2.91 -2.26 21.46
C LYS A 307 4.34 -2.24 20.87
N LYS A 308 5.02 -3.39 20.80
CA LYS A 308 6.45 -3.44 20.38
C LYS A 308 6.80 -4.53 19.38
N ALA A 309 6.12 -4.52 18.23
CA ALA A 309 6.61 -5.06 16.95
C ALA A 309 5.79 -4.42 15.79
N GLY A 310 6.43 -4.02 14.69
CA GLY A 310 5.76 -3.83 13.39
C GLY A 310 5.23 -2.45 12.95
N SER A 311 5.31 -1.36 13.75
CA SER A 311 4.79 -0.04 13.30
C SER A 311 5.79 0.74 12.43
N LEU A 312 5.83 0.39 11.14
CA LEU A 312 6.59 1.07 10.07
C LEU A 312 5.95 2.44 9.74
N ARG A 313 6.21 3.44 10.59
CA ARG A 313 5.59 4.78 10.52
C ARG A 313 6.16 5.75 9.47
N PHE A 314 6.98 5.28 8.54
CA PHE A 314 7.71 6.16 7.60
C PHE A 314 7.15 6.16 6.19
N TYR A 315 6.32 5.18 5.86
CA TYR A 315 5.53 5.26 4.65
C TYR A 315 4.41 6.28 4.86
N ARG A 316 4.62 7.54 4.42
CA ARG A 316 3.50 8.43 4.14
C ARG A 316 2.74 7.84 2.95
N PRO A 317 1.50 7.37 3.14
CA PRO A 317 0.80 6.70 2.06
C PRO A 317 0.57 7.66 0.89
N LYS A 318 0.89 7.21 -0.33
CA LYS A 318 0.74 8.00 -1.58
C LYS A 318 -0.68 8.53 -1.81
N PHE A 319 -1.65 7.99 -1.08
CA PHE A 319 -3.06 8.33 -1.08
C PHE A 319 -3.54 8.45 0.38
N SER A 320 -4.26 9.54 0.70
CA SER A 320 -4.87 9.72 2.03
C SER A 320 -6.18 8.94 2.20
N TYR A 321 -6.69 8.35 1.12
CA TYR A 321 -7.95 7.61 1.05
C TYR A 321 -7.80 6.34 0.21
N ILE A 322 -8.38 5.23 0.68
CA ILE A 322 -8.67 4.04 -0.14
C ILE A 322 -10.19 3.88 -0.18
N PHE A 323 -10.77 3.81 -1.37
CA PHE A 323 -12.14 3.32 -1.54
C PHE A 323 -12.07 1.82 -1.81
N CYS A 324 -12.80 1.02 -1.04
CA CYS A 324 -12.70 -0.43 -1.07
C CYS A 324 -14.07 -1.10 -1.14
N ASP A 325 -14.24 -1.97 -2.12
CA ASP A 325 -15.40 -2.84 -2.24
C ASP A 325 -15.33 -4.01 -1.23
N MET A 326 -16.48 -4.64 -0.95
CA MET A 326 -16.58 -5.74 0.01
C MET A 326 -16.62 -7.11 -0.65
N ASP A 327 -17.71 -7.48 -1.31
CA ASP A 327 -17.94 -8.85 -1.77
C ASP A 327 -17.02 -9.23 -2.95
N GLY A 328 -16.13 -10.20 -2.74
CA GLY A 328 -15.12 -10.58 -3.74
C GLY A 328 -13.85 -9.72 -3.72
N THR A 329 -13.81 -8.68 -2.88
CA THR A 329 -12.66 -7.76 -2.73
C THR A 329 -12.07 -7.85 -1.32
N LEU A 330 -12.77 -7.39 -0.28
CA LEU A 330 -12.38 -7.55 1.13
C LEU A 330 -12.88 -8.87 1.72
N LEU A 331 -14.05 -9.32 1.29
CA LEU A 331 -14.68 -10.56 1.70
C LEU A 331 -14.41 -11.64 0.66
N ASN A 332 -14.03 -12.83 1.13
CA ASN A 332 -13.87 -14.01 0.29
C ASN A 332 -15.24 -14.59 -0.14
N SER A 333 -15.22 -15.71 -0.87
CA SER A 333 -16.43 -16.44 -1.31
C SER A 333 -17.31 -17.02 -0.19
N THR A 334 -16.89 -16.89 1.08
CA THR A 334 -17.65 -17.27 2.28
C THR A 334 -18.10 -16.06 3.10
N SER A 335 -18.09 -14.86 2.51
CA SER A 335 -18.42 -13.56 3.15
C SER A 335 -17.51 -13.19 4.34
N GLN A 336 -16.31 -13.77 4.41
CA GLN A 336 -15.36 -13.56 5.51
C GLN A 336 -14.13 -12.78 5.05
N ILE A 337 -13.67 -11.87 5.91
CA ILE A 337 -12.39 -11.18 5.74
C ILE A 337 -11.27 -11.99 6.39
N THR A 338 -10.16 -12.17 5.68
CA THR A 338 -9.03 -12.95 6.20
C THR A 338 -8.27 -12.19 7.31
N PRO A 339 -7.59 -12.88 8.25
CA PRO A 339 -6.76 -12.20 9.25
C PRO A 339 -5.67 -11.31 8.64
N MET A 340 -5.10 -11.73 7.50
CA MET A 340 -4.07 -10.98 6.77
C MET A 340 -4.63 -9.69 6.15
N THR A 341 -5.80 -9.76 5.51
CA THR A 341 -6.51 -8.59 4.99
C THR A 341 -6.87 -7.63 6.13
N ALA A 342 -7.35 -8.16 7.26
CA ALA A 342 -7.73 -7.34 8.41
C ALA A 342 -6.51 -6.62 9.02
N GLU A 343 -5.34 -7.26 9.08
CA GLU A 343 -4.12 -6.64 9.57
C GLU A 343 -3.56 -5.59 8.61
N ALA A 344 -3.58 -5.83 7.30
CA ALA A 344 -3.20 -4.84 6.29
C ALA A 344 -4.06 -3.57 6.37
N ILE A 345 -5.37 -3.72 6.65
CA ILE A 345 -6.28 -2.60 6.92
C ILE A 345 -5.89 -1.84 8.19
N ARG A 346 -5.62 -2.54 9.30
CA ARG A 346 -5.21 -1.90 10.56
C ARG A 346 -3.91 -1.12 10.38
N GLU A 347 -2.95 -1.67 9.65
CA GLU A 347 -1.67 -1.01 9.40
C GLU A 347 -1.81 0.20 8.46
N ALA A 348 -2.67 0.12 7.43
CA ALA A 348 -3.00 1.28 6.60
C ALA A 348 -3.62 2.43 7.44
N ILE A 349 -4.53 2.12 8.36
CA ILE A 349 -5.10 3.11 9.30
C ILE A 349 -4.02 3.64 10.26
N SER A 350 -3.12 2.78 10.74
CA SER A 350 -1.97 3.15 11.60
C SER A 350 -1.04 4.18 10.93
N ARG A 351 -0.91 4.10 9.60
CA ARG A 351 -0.17 5.04 8.74
C ARG A 351 -0.97 6.27 8.29
N GLY A 352 -2.23 6.41 8.74
CA GLY A 352 -3.07 7.57 8.44
C GLY A 352 -3.87 7.49 7.14
N VAL A 353 -3.99 6.31 6.51
CA VAL A 353 -4.91 6.10 5.40
C VAL A 353 -6.34 6.02 5.92
N ASN A 354 -7.24 6.82 5.34
CA ASN A 354 -8.68 6.70 5.58
C ASN A 354 -9.27 5.66 4.62
N ILE A 355 -9.73 4.53 5.14
CA ILE A 355 -10.41 3.52 4.31
C ILE A 355 -11.90 3.83 4.31
N VAL A 356 -12.50 3.90 3.12
CA VAL A 356 -13.92 4.17 2.89
C VAL A 356 -14.52 2.96 2.18
N ILE A 357 -15.54 2.36 2.79
CA ILE A 357 -16.26 1.23 2.18
C ILE A 357 -17.14 1.73 1.04
N ALA A 358 -17.12 1.03 -0.10
CA ALA A 358 -17.97 1.30 -1.25
C ALA A 358 -18.58 -0.01 -1.77
N THR A 359 -19.82 -0.30 -1.38
CA THR A 359 -20.42 -1.64 -1.51
C THR A 359 -21.87 -1.64 -1.99
N GLY A 360 -22.31 -2.77 -2.55
CA GLY A 360 -23.71 -3.07 -2.81
C GLY A 360 -24.52 -3.33 -1.53
N LYS A 361 -23.87 -3.67 -0.41
CA LYS A 361 -24.52 -3.98 0.88
C LYS A 361 -25.20 -2.77 1.54
N THR A 362 -26.12 -3.03 2.47
CA THR A 362 -26.55 -2.01 3.43
C THR A 362 -25.44 -1.68 4.44
N ARG A 363 -25.57 -0.54 5.11
CA ARG A 363 -24.60 -0.10 6.13
C ARG A 363 -24.55 -1.04 7.35
N PRO A 364 -25.67 -1.56 7.90
CA PRO A 364 -25.64 -2.52 9.00
C PRO A 364 -24.97 -3.85 8.61
N ALA A 365 -25.11 -4.28 7.36
CA ALA A 365 -24.46 -5.48 6.85
C ALA A 365 -22.94 -5.33 6.76
N ALA A 366 -22.48 -4.20 6.22
CA ALA A 366 -21.07 -3.83 6.18
C ALA A 366 -20.46 -3.74 7.59
N ILE A 367 -21.19 -3.12 8.54
CA ILE A 367 -20.82 -3.08 9.96
C ILE A 367 -20.73 -4.48 10.55
N THR A 368 -21.72 -5.34 10.31
CA THR A 368 -21.77 -6.71 10.86
C THR A 368 -20.61 -7.55 10.38
N ALA A 369 -20.32 -7.54 9.07
CA ALA A 369 -19.19 -8.28 8.49
C ALA A 369 -17.83 -7.82 9.06
N LEU A 370 -17.59 -6.52 9.18
CA LEU A 370 -16.32 -5.98 9.69
C LEU A 370 -16.21 -6.03 11.23
N LYS A 371 -17.33 -6.10 11.96
CA LYS A 371 -17.36 -6.29 13.42
C LYS A 371 -16.73 -7.61 13.85
N MET A 372 -16.86 -8.67 13.05
CA MET A 372 -16.28 -10.00 13.33
C MET A 372 -14.76 -9.99 13.49
N VAL A 373 -14.05 -9.01 12.91
CA VAL A 373 -12.59 -8.84 13.04
C VAL A 373 -12.18 -7.54 13.73
N GLY A 374 -13.10 -6.89 14.45
CA GLY A 374 -12.82 -5.65 15.18
C GLY A 374 -12.50 -4.45 14.28
N LEU A 375 -12.96 -4.45 13.02
CA LEU A 375 -12.81 -3.34 12.06
C LEU A 375 -14.06 -2.46 11.97
N ALA A 376 -15.04 -2.65 12.85
CA ALA A 376 -16.23 -1.79 12.98
C ALA A 376 -16.22 -1.00 14.31
N GLY A 377 -16.95 0.11 14.33
CA GLY A 377 -17.13 0.97 15.50
C GLY A 377 -16.30 2.27 15.46
N LYS A 378 -16.24 3.01 16.58
CA LYS A 378 -15.69 4.37 16.67
C LYS A 378 -14.23 4.53 16.19
N HIS A 379 -13.45 3.45 16.21
CA HIS A 379 -12.06 3.40 15.76
C HIS A 379 -11.85 2.39 14.62
N GLY A 380 -12.92 1.87 14.03
CA GLY A 380 -12.90 0.96 12.89
C GLY A 380 -13.00 1.69 11.55
N VAL A 381 -12.98 0.90 10.47
CA VAL A 381 -13.22 1.35 9.08
C VAL A 381 -14.66 1.82 8.91
N VAL A 382 -15.62 1.10 9.49
CA VAL A 382 -17.06 1.34 9.30
C VAL A 382 -17.80 1.52 10.63
N SER A 383 -18.69 2.51 10.67
CA SER A 383 -19.63 2.75 11.77
C SER A 383 -20.78 3.65 11.30
N GLU A 384 -21.76 3.90 12.17
CA GLU A 384 -22.83 4.89 11.98
C GLU A 384 -22.30 6.32 11.72
N PHE A 385 -21.04 6.61 12.08
CA PHE A 385 -20.41 7.92 11.90
C PHE A 385 -19.25 7.93 10.88
N SER A 386 -18.93 6.79 10.26
CA SER A 386 -17.91 6.71 9.22
C SER A 386 -18.48 7.17 7.86
N PRO A 387 -17.66 7.77 6.98
CA PRO A 387 -18.03 7.88 5.57
C PRO A 387 -18.19 6.49 4.94
N GLY A 388 -18.94 6.41 3.84
CA GLY A 388 -19.14 5.18 3.09
C GLY A 388 -20.19 5.33 1.98
N ILE A 389 -20.12 4.42 1.01
CA ILE A 389 -21.02 4.32 -0.14
C ILE A 389 -21.69 2.95 -0.05
N PHE A 390 -23.02 2.93 0.02
CA PHE A 390 -23.82 1.74 0.31
C PHE A 390 -24.96 1.61 -0.70
N VAL A 391 -25.56 0.42 -0.76
CA VAL A 391 -26.70 0.11 -1.66
C VAL A 391 -26.40 0.57 -3.09
N GLN A 392 -25.24 0.16 -3.62
CA GLN A 392 -24.76 0.47 -4.98
C GLN A 392 -24.60 1.98 -5.27
N GLY A 393 -24.43 2.79 -4.23
CA GLY A 393 -24.30 4.25 -4.33
C GLY A 393 -25.62 5.02 -4.30
N LEU A 394 -26.75 4.34 -4.03
CA LEU A 394 -28.00 5.00 -3.70
C LEU A 394 -27.94 5.72 -2.34
N LEU A 395 -27.05 5.31 -1.43
CA LEU A 395 -26.81 5.97 -0.14
C LEU A 395 -25.32 6.29 0.02
N VAL A 396 -24.99 7.56 0.21
CA VAL A 396 -23.61 8.05 0.40
C VAL A 396 -23.52 8.89 1.65
N TYR A 397 -22.69 8.44 2.61
CA TYR A 397 -22.40 9.14 3.85
C TYR A 397 -20.99 9.75 3.82
N GLY A 398 -20.89 10.97 4.32
CA GLY A 398 -19.68 11.74 4.49
C GLY A 398 -19.05 11.61 5.87
N ARG A 399 -18.19 12.57 6.19
CA ARG A 399 -17.56 12.68 7.52
C ARG A 399 -18.64 12.83 8.60
N GLN A 400 -18.41 12.22 9.76
CA GLN A 400 -19.36 12.20 10.89
C GLN A 400 -20.71 11.54 10.59
N GLY A 401 -20.81 10.73 9.52
CA GLY A 401 -22.04 10.04 9.14
C GLY A 401 -23.11 10.93 8.50
N ARG A 402 -22.78 12.19 8.15
CA ARG A 402 -23.69 13.09 7.44
C ARG A 402 -24.03 12.52 6.06
N GLU A 403 -25.31 12.38 5.74
CA GLU A 403 -25.75 12.03 4.38
C GLU A 403 -25.33 13.11 3.37
N ILE A 404 -24.69 12.68 2.27
CA ILE A 404 -24.28 13.52 1.14
C ILE A 404 -25.26 13.36 -0.03
N CYS A 405 -25.64 12.12 -0.32
CA CYS A 405 -26.48 11.78 -1.45
C CYS A 405 -27.38 10.59 -1.08
N ARG A 406 -28.67 10.74 -1.36
CA ARG A 406 -29.68 9.68 -1.34
C ARG A 406 -30.39 9.69 -2.67
N ARG A 407 -30.64 8.51 -3.23
CA ARG A 407 -31.48 8.30 -4.42
C ARG A 407 -32.40 7.14 -4.15
N ASN A 408 -33.70 7.40 -4.25
CA ASN A 408 -34.72 6.36 -4.16
C ASN A 408 -35.08 5.90 -5.58
N LEU A 409 -35.60 4.67 -5.69
CA LEU A 409 -36.32 4.25 -6.89
C LEU A 409 -37.67 4.98 -6.96
N ASP A 410 -38.20 5.11 -8.18
CA ASP A 410 -39.52 5.67 -8.42
C ASP A 410 -40.62 4.77 -7.80
N GLN A 411 -41.59 5.38 -7.12
CA GLN A 411 -42.62 4.62 -6.39
C GLN A 411 -43.52 3.80 -7.31
N ASP A 412 -43.79 4.26 -8.54
CA ASP A 412 -44.62 3.51 -9.49
C ASP A 412 -43.86 2.29 -10.01
N VAL A 413 -42.56 2.45 -10.30
CA VAL A 413 -41.67 1.32 -10.64
C VAL A 413 -41.56 0.31 -9.50
N CYS A 414 -41.44 0.79 -8.25
CA CYS A 414 -41.47 -0.09 -7.08
C CYS A 414 -42.82 -0.81 -6.92
N ARG A 415 -43.94 -0.14 -7.17
CA ARG A 415 -45.29 -0.74 -7.11
C ARG A 415 -45.44 -1.83 -8.17
N GLU A 416 -45.05 -1.57 -9.42
CA GLU A 416 -45.09 -2.55 -10.50
C GLU A 416 -44.22 -3.78 -10.21
N ALA A 417 -42.99 -3.58 -9.70
CA ALA A 417 -42.10 -4.68 -9.32
C ALA A 417 -42.67 -5.53 -8.18
N CYS A 418 -43.31 -4.90 -7.18
CA CYS A 418 -43.98 -5.58 -6.08
C CYS A 418 -45.21 -6.39 -6.54
N LEU A 419 -46.05 -5.80 -7.41
CA LEU A 419 -47.19 -6.50 -7.99
C LEU A 419 -46.76 -7.67 -8.89
N TYR A 420 -45.66 -7.53 -9.64
CA TYR A 420 -45.07 -8.62 -10.40
C TYR A 420 -44.54 -9.74 -9.49
N SER A 421 -43.84 -9.38 -8.42
CA SER A 421 -43.32 -10.31 -7.39
C SER A 421 -44.44 -11.17 -6.81
N LEU A 422 -45.55 -10.56 -6.36
CA LEU A 422 -46.72 -11.27 -5.84
C LEU A 422 -47.38 -12.16 -6.90
N LYS A 423 -47.60 -11.63 -8.11
CA LYS A 423 -48.29 -12.36 -9.19
C LYS A 423 -47.54 -13.59 -9.69
N HIS A 424 -46.20 -13.56 -9.65
CA HIS A 424 -45.34 -14.60 -10.21
C HIS A 424 -44.57 -15.38 -9.13
N GLU A 425 -44.87 -15.15 -7.84
CA GLU A 425 -44.18 -15.77 -6.69
C GLU A 425 -42.65 -15.61 -6.74
N VAL A 426 -42.17 -14.51 -7.34
CA VAL A 426 -40.75 -14.20 -7.45
C VAL A 426 -40.32 -13.44 -6.19
N PRO A 427 -39.41 -13.98 -5.37
CA PRO A 427 -38.97 -13.32 -4.14
C PRO A 427 -38.30 -11.97 -4.45
N LEU A 428 -38.70 -10.93 -3.72
CA LEU A 428 -38.20 -9.56 -3.86
C LEU A 428 -37.76 -9.04 -2.48
N ILE A 429 -36.65 -8.29 -2.46
CA ILE A 429 -36.19 -7.58 -1.27
C ILE A 429 -36.10 -6.08 -1.62
N ALA A 430 -36.81 -5.26 -0.87
CA ALA A 430 -36.68 -3.81 -0.89
C ALA A 430 -35.69 -3.37 0.20
N PHE A 431 -34.64 -2.66 -0.19
CA PHE A 431 -33.63 -2.11 0.70
C PHE A 431 -33.99 -0.66 1.07
N CYS A 432 -34.34 -0.43 2.33
CA CYS A 432 -34.82 0.86 2.84
C CYS A 432 -33.90 1.34 3.96
N GLN A 433 -32.88 2.11 3.58
CA GLN A 433 -31.83 2.59 4.49
C GLN A 433 -31.10 1.43 5.19
N ASP A 434 -31.39 1.23 6.47
CA ASP A 434 -30.79 0.22 7.34
C ASP A 434 -31.72 -0.99 7.58
N ARG A 435 -32.86 -1.06 6.86
CA ARG A 435 -33.87 -2.13 6.94
C ARG A 435 -34.09 -2.79 5.58
N CYS A 436 -34.59 -4.02 5.61
CA CYS A 436 -34.96 -4.82 4.44
C CYS A 436 -36.43 -5.23 4.56
N PHE A 437 -37.17 -5.20 3.46
CA PHE A 437 -38.57 -5.61 3.40
C PHE A 437 -38.81 -6.65 2.30
N THR A 438 -39.74 -7.58 2.52
CA THR A 438 -40.25 -8.54 1.53
C THR A 438 -41.79 -8.57 1.61
N LEU A 439 -42.46 -9.10 0.59
CA LEU A 439 -43.91 -9.29 0.58
C LEU A 439 -44.34 -10.69 1.07
N PHE A 440 -43.41 -11.64 1.12
CA PHE A 440 -43.63 -13.01 1.61
C PHE A 440 -42.31 -13.67 2.04
N GLU A 441 -42.41 -14.71 2.86
CA GLU A 441 -41.26 -15.53 3.26
C GLU A 441 -40.77 -16.40 2.10
N HIS A 442 -39.45 -16.48 1.92
CA HIS A 442 -38.85 -17.34 0.89
C HIS A 442 -37.40 -17.70 1.26
N PRO A 443 -36.94 -18.96 1.08
CA PRO A 443 -35.59 -19.36 1.49
C PRO A 443 -34.45 -18.56 0.86
N LEU A 444 -34.63 -18.04 -0.36
CA LEU A 444 -33.64 -17.14 -0.98
C LEU A 444 -33.56 -15.78 -0.28
N VAL A 445 -34.64 -15.27 0.30
CA VAL A 445 -34.64 -14.02 1.09
C VAL A 445 -33.87 -14.23 2.39
N ASP A 446 -34.11 -15.34 3.09
CA ASP A 446 -33.33 -15.70 4.29
C ASP A 446 -31.84 -15.94 3.99
N SER A 447 -31.50 -16.40 2.78
CA SER A 447 -30.10 -16.55 2.36
C SER A 447 -29.35 -15.21 2.31
N VAL A 448 -30.04 -14.10 2.01
CA VAL A 448 -29.44 -12.76 1.97
C VAL A 448 -29.07 -12.28 3.38
N HIS A 449 -29.91 -12.57 4.38
CA HIS A 449 -29.58 -12.32 5.79
C HIS A 449 -28.43 -13.21 6.28
N THR A 450 -28.52 -14.52 6.05
CA THR A 450 -27.61 -15.51 6.65
C THR A 450 -26.23 -15.58 5.99
N VAL A 451 -26.13 -15.38 4.67
CA VAL A 451 -24.87 -15.48 3.90
C VAL A 451 -24.22 -14.12 3.71
N TYR A 452 -24.99 -13.05 3.49
CA TYR A 452 -24.46 -11.73 3.15
C TYR A 452 -24.52 -10.71 4.29
N HIS A 453 -25.01 -11.13 5.45
CA HIS A 453 -25.16 -10.34 6.69
C HIS A 453 -26.12 -9.15 6.58
N GLU A 454 -27.00 -9.14 5.59
CA GLU A 454 -28.05 -8.11 5.48
C GLU A 454 -29.03 -8.16 6.66
N PRO A 455 -29.70 -7.05 7.00
CA PRO A 455 -30.84 -7.06 7.91
C PRO A 455 -31.85 -8.14 7.50
N LYS A 456 -32.41 -8.88 8.47
CA LYS A 456 -33.46 -9.85 8.16
C LYS A 456 -34.64 -9.10 7.54
N ALA A 457 -35.08 -9.54 6.37
CA ALA A 457 -36.20 -8.91 5.69
C ALA A 457 -37.49 -9.08 6.51
N GLU A 458 -38.15 -7.96 6.79
CA GLU A 458 -39.45 -7.94 7.46
C GLU A 458 -40.55 -8.18 6.41
N VAL A 459 -41.53 -9.04 6.73
CA VAL A 459 -42.63 -9.37 5.82
C VAL A 459 -43.72 -8.30 5.93
N MET A 460 -43.96 -7.57 4.85
CA MET A 460 -44.94 -6.49 4.77
C MET A 460 -46.30 -7.03 4.30
N PRO A 461 -47.43 -6.60 4.91
CA PRO A 461 -48.75 -7.18 4.63
C PRO A 461 -49.34 -6.78 3.27
N SER A 462 -48.79 -5.76 2.61
CA SER A 462 -49.22 -5.28 1.28
C SER A 462 -48.14 -4.42 0.63
N VAL A 463 -48.31 -4.13 -0.66
CA VAL A 463 -47.41 -3.25 -1.43
C VAL A 463 -47.44 -1.82 -0.87
N GLU A 464 -48.62 -1.35 -0.48
CA GLU A 464 -48.85 -0.01 0.07
C GLU A 464 -48.08 0.17 1.39
N HIS A 465 -48.08 -0.83 2.27
CA HIS A 465 -47.31 -0.78 3.52
C HIS A 465 -45.80 -0.82 3.26
N LEU A 466 -45.33 -1.58 2.26
CA LEU A 466 -43.92 -1.60 1.87
C LEU A 466 -43.45 -0.24 1.33
N LEU A 467 -44.25 0.39 0.47
CA LEU A 467 -43.95 1.73 -0.06
C LEU A 467 -43.96 2.79 1.05
N ALA A 468 -44.95 2.75 1.96
CA ALA A 468 -45.06 3.66 3.10
C ALA A 468 -43.93 3.49 4.15
N ALA A 469 -43.22 2.35 4.16
CA ALA A 469 -42.08 2.11 5.04
C ALA A 469 -40.74 2.61 4.49
N ALA A 470 -40.70 3.08 3.22
CA ALA A 470 -39.52 3.66 2.62
C ALA A 470 -39.30 5.14 3.01
N GLU A 471 -40.36 5.82 3.44
CA GLU A 471 -40.33 7.20 3.91
C GLU A 471 -40.14 7.27 5.44
N VAL A 472 -39.52 8.34 5.91
CA VAL A 472 -39.63 8.72 7.32
C VAL A 472 -41.07 9.15 7.52
N GLN A 473 -41.84 8.40 8.31
CA GLN A 473 -43.23 8.78 8.60
C GLN A 473 -43.23 10.05 9.46
N VAL A 474 -43.40 11.18 8.80
CA VAL A 474 -43.49 12.49 9.46
C VAL A 474 -44.92 12.65 9.93
N MET A 475 -45.11 12.65 11.24
CA MET A 475 -46.32 13.17 11.85
C MET A 475 -46.14 14.68 12.07
N ALA A 476 -47.03 15.49 11.52
CA ALA A 476 -47.09 16.93 11.77
C ALA A 476 -48.39 17.28 12.48
N ILE A 477 -48.33 18.18 13.45
CA ILE A 477 -49.50 18.66 14.17
C ILE A 477 -49.49 20.18 14.10
N GLY A 478 -50.61 20.79 13.71
CA GLY A 478 -50.70 22.24 13.50
C GLY A 478 -52.13 22.76 13.56
N ASP A 479 -52.27 24.07 13.49
CA ASP A 479 -53.57 24.75 13.60
C ASP A 479 -53.66 26.05 12.76
N GLY A 480 -52.54 26.74 12.56
CA GLY A 480 -52.46 27.98 11.79
C GLY A 480 -52.45 27.80 10.27
N GLU A 481 -52.72 28.89 9.53
CA GLU A 481 -52.58 28.87 8.07
C GLU A 481 -51.11 28.68 7.63
N ASN A 482 -50.15 29.04 8.48
CA ASN A 482 -48.73 28.80 8.32
C ASN A 482 -48.33 27.31 8.40
N ASP A 483 -49.18 26.46 8.97
CA ASP A 483 -48.89 25.02 9.13
C ASP A 483 -49.36 24.20 7.92
N VAL A 484 -50.10 24.80 6.99
CA VAL A 484 -50.69 24.13 5.81
C VAL A 484 -49.65 23.37 5.00
N GLU A 485 -48.49 23.96 4.71
CA GLU A 485 -47.42 23.31 3.95
C GLU A 485 -46.81 22.14 4.72
N MET A 486 -46.60 22.29 6.03
CA MET A 486 -46.10 21.22 6.91
C MET A 486 -47.09 20.04 7.00
N LEU A 487 -48.39 20.33 7.13
CA LEU A 487 -49.46 19.34 7.19
C LEU A 487 -49.63 18.59 5.86
N GLN A 488 -49.44 19.26 4.72
CA GLN A 488 -49.48 18.65 3.39
C GLN A 488 -48.27 17.76 3.07
N LEU A 489 -47.09 18.12 3.59
CA LEU A 489 -45.84 17.38 3.37
C LEU A 489 -45.64 16.22 4.35
N ALA A 490 -46.46 16.14 5.40
CA ALA A 490 -46.41 15.08 6.39
C ALA A 490 -47.10 13.79 5.90
N SER A 491 -46.53 12.64 6.28
CA SER A 491 -47.18 11.33 6.10
C SER A 491 -48.46 11.21 6.92
N LEU A 492 -48.53 11.94 8.04
CA LEU A 492 -49.74 12.14 8.85
C LEU A 492 -49.79 13.58 9.37
N GLY A 493 -50.49 14.47 8.64
CA GLY A 493 -50.87 15.79 9.12
C GLY A 493 -52.13 15.73 10.00
N VAL A 494 -52.05 16.25 11.22
CA VAL A 494 -53.17 16.38 12.17
C VAL A 494 -53.45 17.87 12.41
N ALA A 495 -54.65 18.32 12.04
CA ALA A 495 -55.11 19.66 12.41
C ALA A 495 -55.85 19.63 13.75
N LEU A 496 -55.57 20.57 14.65
CA LEU A 496 -56.37 20.70 15.88
C LEU A 496 -57.78 21.24 15.57
N ALA A 497 -58.81 20.76 16.27
CA ALA A 497 -60.20 21.16 16.03
C ALA A 497 -60.47 22.68 16.20
N ASN A 498 -59.68 23.37 17.03
CA ASN A 498 -59.72 24.83 17.21
C ASN A 498 -58.98 25.61 16.12
N GLY A 499 -58.25 24.93 15.22
CA GLY A 499 -57.43 25.56 14.20
C GLY A 499 -58.22 26.19 13.05
N SER A 500 -57.48 26.73 12.09
CA SER A 500 -58.01 27.31 10.87
C SER A 500 -58.64 26.26 9.95
N GLU A 501 -59.70 26.65 9.23
CA GLU A 501 -60.35 25.76 8.25
C GLU A 501 -59.40 25.37 7.10
N LYS A 502 -58.40 26.20 6.77
CA LYS A 502 -57.37 25.84 5.80
C LYS A 502 -56.46 24.70 6.28
N ALA A 503 -56.05 24.72 7.55
CA ALA A 503 -55.26 23.62 8.14
C ALA A 503 -56.08 22.32 8.18
N LYS A 504 -57.35 22.39 8.61
CA LYS A 504 -58.27 21.23 8.64
C LYS A 504 -58.55 20.65 7.25
N ALA A 505 -58.65 21.50 6.22
CA ALA A 505 -58.92 21.06 4.86
C ALA A 505 -57.76 20.31 4.19
N VAL A 506 -56.54 20.40 4.74
CA VAL A 506 -55.34 19.75 4.18
C VAL A 506 -54.76 18.65 5.07
N ALA A 507 -55.13 18.62 6.34
CA ALA A 507 -54.75 17.56 7.26
C ALA A 507 -55.47 16.23 6.93
N ASN A 508 -54.82 15.11 7.25
CA ASN A 508 -55.41 13.79 7.10
C ASN A 508 -56.45 13.50 8.20
N VAL A 509 -56.24 14.06 9.39
CA VAL A 509 -57.10 13.88 10.57
C VAL A 509 -57.31 15.22 11.27
N ILE A 510 -58.50 15.41 11.84
CA ILE A 510 -58.79 16.53 12.75
C ILE A 510 -58.78 15.98 14.18
N GLY A 511 -57.78 16.37 14.97
CA GLY A 511 -57.63 16.00 16.38
C GLY A 511 -58.49 16.86 17.30
N ALA A 512 -58.48 16.57 18.60
CA ALA A 512 -59.13 17.42 19.60
C ALA A 512 -58.55 18.85 19.65
N THR A 513 -59.19 19.76 20.37
CA THR A 513 -58.68 21.13 20.52
C THR A 513 -57.38 21.17 21.35
N ASN A 514 -56.63 22.26 21.24
CA ASN A 514 -55.48 22.55 22.10
C ASN A 514 -55.84 22.53 23.61
N ASP A 515 -57.04 23.00 23.96
CA ASP A 515 -57.56 23.04 25.34
C ASP A 515 -58.03 21.66 25.84
N GLU A 516 -58.15 20.69 24.94
CA GLU A 516 -58.50 19.29 25.22
C GLU A 516 -57.29 18.34 25.00
N ASP A 517 -56.06 18.83 25.19
CA ASP A 517 -54.82 18.06 25.01
C ASP A 517 -54.65 17.45 23.61
N GLY A 518 -55.16 18.10 22.56
CA GLY A 518 -55.22 17.55 21.19
C GLY A 518 -53.87 17.04 20.64
N VAL A 519 -52.77 17.73 20.95
CA VAL A 519 -51.41 17.27 20.61
C VAL A 519 -51.05 15.96 21.31
N ALA A 520 -51.31 15.86 22.62
CA ALA A 520 -50.99 14.68 23.41
C ALA A 520 -51.87 13.48 23.00
N LYS A 521 -53.16 13.70 22.77
CA LYS A 521 -54.08 12.67 22.26
C LYS A 521 -53.63 12.15 20.89
N ALA A 522 -53.29 13.04 19.96
CA ALA A 522 -52.79 12.64 18.65
C ALA A 522 -51.50 11.81 18.76
N ILE A 523 -50.56 12.18 19.64
CA ILE A 523 -49.34 11.38 19.89
C ILE A 523 -49.70 10.00 20.47
N TYR A 524 -50.60 9.93 21.46
CA TYR A 524 -51.01 8.67 22.07
C TYR A 524 -51.84 7.75 21.16
N GLU A 525 -52.51 8.31 20.14
CA GLU A 525 -53.37 7.56 19.23
C GLU A 525 -52.64 7.14 17.94
N TYR A 526 -51.63 7.90 17.49
CA TYR A 526 -51.00 7.71 16.18
C TYR A 526 -49.47 7.51 16.19
N ALA A 527 -48.78 7.72 17.33
CA ALA A 527 -47.32 7.55 17.42
C ALA A 527 -46.86 6.40 18.34
N PHE A 528 -47.80 5.73 19.03
CA PHE A 528 -47.56 4.56 19.90
C PHE A 528 -48.53 3.42 19.56
#